data_AF-A0A068WBS4-F1
#
_entry.id   AF-A0A068WBS4-F1
#
_cell.length_a   1.000
_cell.length_b   1.000
_cell.length_c   1.000
_cell.angle_alpha   90.00
_cell.angle_beta   90.00
_cell.angle_gamma   90.00
#
_symmetry.space_group_name_H-M   'P 1'
#
loop_
_entity.id
_entity.type
_entity.pdbx_description
1 polymer ?
#
loop_
_entity_poly.entity_id
_entity_poly.type
_entity_poly.pdbx_seq_one_letter_code
_entity_poly.pdbx_strand_id
1 'polypeptide(L)'
;MPGYWQEIDEEIKQRTTMWRFDPPSYYKYLQCSREGTLDIAYVCINDKGHLTSGFVKPHCRKAEYCVCKPQYYGALCDKIKNPCEQAIGNLPSGDIACRVVGGNKCIADMGSGSYSCQCLSSFRRFRFTEGPMMGRDNCAEQVDVCQKAKCQHGTCISASEWNSEVGRVHVTAKCLCENGWRGRLCNHPYLINNWTPWTSWSLCQPSCQHSVYSGNRYRHRKRRCLDPYRGDCQFSERENGQKGSKRATPEVVELRLCRPRPCDRYLKLVSQSIENAPINAMHVIWQTMKVIGVVIIVICLLLPLAMALAFWTVLLQSRRAGLLAKERHLRTKEGDGNKRETPENKPNSNANK
;
A
#
# COMPACT_ATOMS: atom_id res chain seq x y z
N MET A 1 -76.79 57.54 0.08
CA MET A 1 -75.99 56.81 1.09
C MET A 1 -74.74 57.63 1.37
N PRO A 2 -74.37 57.86 2.64
CA PRO A 2 -73.48 58.95 3.04
C PRO A 2 -72.03 58.65 2.65
N GLY A 3 -71.38 59.63 2.03
CA GLY A 3 -70.00 59.59 1.51
C GLY A 3 -68.90 59.61 2.57
N TYR A 4 -69.09 58.93 3.70
CA TYR A 4 -68.11 58.88 4.80
C TYR A 4 -67.07 57.77 4.64
N TRP A 5 -67.20 56.92 3.60
CA TRP A 5 -66.31 55.77 3.36
C TRP A 5 -65.38 55.93 2.14
N GLN A 6 -65.53 56.99 1.34
CA GLN A 6 -64.63 57.26 0.19
C GLN A 6 -63.44 58.16 0.56
N GLU A 7 -63.58 59.06 1.54
CA GLU A 7 -62.45 59.90 2.00
C GLU A 7 -61.37 59.09 2.73
N ILE A 8 -61.75 58.01 3.41
CA ILE A 8 -60.82 57.16 4.15
C ILE A 8 -59.91 56.37 3.19
N ASP A 9 -60.40 55.95 2.02
CA ASP A 9 -59.61 55.20 1.05
C ASP A 9 -58.62 56.07 0.26
N GLU A 10 -58.95 57.36 0.02
CA GLU A 10 -58.01 58.31 -0.56
C GLU A 10 -57.00 58.84 0.47
N GLU A 11 -57.38 59.08 1.73
CA GLU A 11 -56.43 59.43 2.80
C GLU A 11 -55.48 58.28 3.14
N ILE A 12 -55.93 57.01 3.06
CA ILE A 12 -55.06 55.84 3.28
C ILE A 12 -54.14 55.61 2.08
N LYS A 13 -54.61 55.83 0.84
CA LYS A 13 -53.74 55.83 -0.36
C LYS A 13 -52.74 56.98 -0.33
N GLN A 14 -53.14 58.17 0.11
CA GLN A 14 -52.22 59.30 0.29
C GLN A 14 -51.21 59.02 1.41
N ARG A 15 -51.61 58.48 2.57
CA ARG A 15 -50.70 58.08 3.66
C ARG A 15 -49.73 56.96 3.30
N THR A 16 -50.09 56.07 2.37
CA THR A 16 -49.16 55.03 1.87
C THR A 16 -48.20 55.56 0.79
N THR A 17 -48.50 56.71 0.18
CA THR A 17 -47.59 57.45 -0.70
C THR A 17 -46.84 58.59 0.00
N MET A 18 -47.20 58.92 1.23
CA MET A 18 -46.60 59.99 2.02
C MET A 18 -45.33 59.46 2.68
N TRP A 19 -44.19 59.97 2.25
CA TRP A 19 -42.90 59.74 2.88
C TRP A 19 -42.98 59.98 4.38
N ARG A 20 -42.23 59.21 5.18
CA ARG A 20 -41.97 59.60 6.59
C ARG A 20 -41.20 60.92 6.69
N PHE A 21 -40.63 61.37 5.56
CA PHE A 21 -39.97 62.65 5.38
C PHE A 21 -40.19 63.11 3.93
N ASP A 22 -41.16 63.99 3.68
CA ASP A 22 -40.95 64.98 2.62
C ASP A 22 -39.81 65.86 3.14
N PRO A 23 -38.63 65.91 2.49
CA PRO A 23 -37.54 66.73 3.00
C PRO A 23 -37.99 68.20 3.01
N PRO A 24 -37.98 68.90 4.18
CA PRO A 24 -38.19 70.34 4.26
C PRO A 24 -37.53 71.12 3.12
N SER A 25 -38.15 72.21 2.68
CA SER A 25 -37.67 73.04 1.56
C SER A 25 -36.23 73.58 1.68
N TYR A 26 -35.56 73.39 2.82
CA TYR A 26 -34.14 73.73 3.03
C TYR A 26 -33.14 72.75 2.40
N TYR A 27 -33.52 71.50 2.06
CA TYR A 27 -32.61 70.48 1.52
C TYR A 27 -32.25 70.66 0.03
N LYS A 28 -32.40 71.87 -0.52
CA LYS A 28 -32.38 72.19 -1.96
C LYS A 28 -31.08 71.83 -2.70
N TYR A 29 -29.99 71.48 -2.01
CA TYR A 29 -28.65 71.34 -2.61
C TYR A 29 -28.02 69.93 -2.51
N LEU A 30 -28.54 69.00 -1.70
CA LEU A 30 -28.03 67.62 -1.64
C LEU A 30 -28.92 66.70 -2.49
N GLN A 31 -28.48 66.41 -3.72
CA GLN A 31 -29.24 65.64 -4.71
C GLN A 31 -29.17 64.12 -4.46
N CYS A 32 -29.62 63.66 -3.30
CA CYS A 32 -29.71 62.24 -3.01
C CYS A 32 -30.76 61.55 -3.90
N SER A 33 -30.47 60.32 -4.35
CA SER A 33 -31.40 59.50 -5.15
C SER A 33 -32.64 59.14 -4.33
N ARG A 34 -33.82 59.48 -4.85
CA ARG A 34 -35.10 59.19 -4.20
C ARG A 34 -35.34 57.69 -4.02
N GLU A 35 -34.86 56.87 -4.94
CA GLU A 35 -35.04 55.42 -4.89
C GLU A 35 -34.03 54.74 -3.95
N GLY A 36 -32.77 55.20 -3.98
CA GLY A 36 -31.66 54.55 -3.29
C GLY A 36 -31.34 55.06 -1.90
N THR A 37 -31.81 56.24 -1.51
CA THR A 37 -31.51 56.83 -0.20
C THR A 37 -32.41 56.26 0.89
N LEU A 38 -31.76 55.84 1.99
CA LEU A 38 -32.41 55.38 3.22
C LEU A 38 -32.66 56.57 4.17
N ASP A 39 -31.65 57.42 4.36
CA ASP A 39 -31.70 58.58 5.25
C ASP A 39 -30.64 59.64 4.88
N ILE A 40 -30.69 60.82 5.49
CA ILE A 40 -29.67 61.88 5.38
C ILE A 40 -28.97 62.02 6.72
N ALA A 41 -27.65 61.81 6.73
CA ALA A 41 -26.83 61.96 7.93
C ALA A 41 -25.96 63.22 7.85
N TYR A 42 -25.48 63.65 9.01
CA TYR A 42 -24.58 64.80 9.12
C TYR A 42 -23.31 64.45 9.87
N VAL A 43 -22.30 65.27 9.61
CA VAL A 43 -21.04 65.30 10.34
C VAL A 43 -20.89 66.67 11.00
N CYS A 44 -20.65 66.63 12.30
CA CYS A 44 -20.55 67.78 13.18
C CYS A 44 -19.21 67.78 13.89
N ILE A 45 -18.70 68.95 14.22
CA ILE A 45 -17.57 69.07 15.14
C ILE A 45 -18.15 69.67 16.43
N ASN A 46 -18.01 68.97 17.54
CA ASN A 46 -18.48 69.45 18.83
C ASN A 46 -17.61 70.61 19.36
N ASP A 47 -18.03 71.22 20.47
CA ASP A 47 -17.33 72.36 21.08
C ASP A 47 -15.90 72.03 21.57
N LYS A 48 -15.54 70.73 21.60
CA LYS A 48 -14.21 70.21 21.93
C LYS A 48 -13.36 69.89 20.69
N GLY A 49 -13.83 70.23 19.49
CA GLY A 49 -13.12 69.94 18.23
C GLY A 49 -13.24 68.50 17.74
N HIS A 50 -14.03 67.64 18.37
CA HIS A 50 -14.20 66.24 17.96
C HIS A 50 -15.32 66.06 16.94
N LEU A 51 -15.08 65.21 15.95
CA LEU A 51 -16.09 64.75 14.99
C LEU A 51 -17.19 63.95 15.70
N THR A 52 -18.44 64.30 15.42
CA THR A 52 -19.65 63.65 15.91
C THR A 52 -20.59 63.42 14.73
N SER A 53 -21.15 62.23 14.62
CA SER A 53 -22.11 61.83 13.59
C SER A 53 -23.41 61.36 14.23
N GLY A 54 -24.54 61.45 13.52
CA GLY A 54 -25.81 60.96 14.04
C GLY A 54 -27.02 61.28 13.17
N PHE A 55 -28.19 60.94 13.71
CA PHE A 55 -29.51 61.18 13.14
C PHE A 55 -30.20 62.27 13.97
N VAL A 56 -30.55 63.37 13.31
CA VAL A 56 -31.07 64.66 13.82
C VAL A 56 -30.32 65.33 15.00
N LYS A 57 -29.50 66.37 14.71
CA LYS A 57 -29.12 67.44 15.64
C LYS A 57 -29.22 68.81 14.92
N PRO A 58 -30.13 69.71 15.33
CA PRO A 58 -30.42 70.94 14.57
C PRO A 58 -29.33 72.03 14.62
N HIS A 59 -28.26 71.87 15.43
CA HIS A 59 -27.38 73.00 15.79
C HIS A 59 -25.89 72.84 15.45
N CYS A 60 -25.52 71.90 14.59
CA CYS A 60 -24.17 71.87 14.03
C CYS A 60 -24.28 71.31 12.61
N ARG A 61 -23.85 72.06 11.60
CA ARG A 61 -23.80 71.60 10.20
C ARG A 61 -22.41 71.89 9.67
N LYS A 62 -21.59 70.86 9.49
CA LYS A 62 -20.29 70.99 8.81
C LYS A 62 -20.22 70.19 7.50
N ALA A 63 -20.92 69.06 7.40
CA ALA A 63 -21.17 68.36 6.14
C ALA A 63 -22.40 67.45 6.23
N GLU A 64 -23.17 67.35 5.15
CA GLU A 64 -24.34 66.47 4.99
C GLU A 64 -24.01 65.39 3.94
N TYR A 65 -24.51 64.17 4.12
CA TYR A 65 -24.31 63.08 3.15
C TYR A 65 -25.48 62.10 3.12
N CYS A 66 -25.66 61.44 1.97
CA CYS A 66 -26.72 60.47 1.76
C CYS A 66 -26.34 59.12 2.39
N VAL A 67 -27.23 58.55 3.20
CA VAL A 67 -27.14 57.17 3.69
C VAL A 67 -27.93 56.29 2.74
N CYS A 68 -27.26 55.33 2.09
CA CYS A 68 -27.89 54.49 1.08
C CYS A 68 -28.62 53.29 1.67
N LYS A 69 -29.70 52.87 1.01
CA LYS A 69 -30.30 51.55 1.21
C LYS A 69 -29.24 50.47 0.91
N PRO A 70 -29.33 49.27 1.53
CA PRO A 70 -28.28 48.25 1.42
C PRO A 70 -27.85 47.88 -0.01
N GLN A 71 -28.80 47.92 -0.94
CA GLN A 71 -28.64 47.59 -2.37
C GLN A 71 -28.20 48.77 -3.25
N TYR A 72 -27.99 49.95 -2.68
CA TYR A 72 -27.50 51.13 -3.37
C TYR A 72 -26.16 51.58 -2.80
N TYR A 73 -25.39 52.31 -3.61
CA TYR A 73 -24.10 52.88 -3.24
C TYR A 73 -23.82 54.17 -4.03
N GLY A 74 -22.66 54.79 -3.73
CA GLY A 74 -22.28 56.08 -4.30
C GLY A 74 -22.59 57.23 -3.34
N ALA A 75 -21.98 58.40 -3.60
CA ALA A 75 -22.16 59.58 -2.76
C ALA A 75 -23.62 60.08 -2.73
N LEU A 76 -24.38 59.78 -3.78
CA LEU A 76 -25.77 60.18 -3.97
C LEU A 76 -26.74 58.99 -3.93
N CYS A 77 -26.28 57.77 -3.63
CA CYS A 77 -27.09 56.54 -3.64
C CYS A 77 -27.79 56.26 -4.98
N ASP A 78 -27.19 56.71 -6.08
CA ASP A 78 -27.68 56.63 -7.46
C ASP A 78 -27.29 55.31 -8.15
N LYS A 79 -26.34 54.56 -7.58
CA LYS A 79 -25.83 53.32 -8.17
C LYS A 79 -26.38 52.11 -7.44
N ILE A 80 -26.86 51.12 -8.20
CA ILE A 80 -27.33 49.83 -7.67
C ILE A 80 -26.14 48.88 -7.56
N LYS A 81 -26.01 48.23 -6.40
CA LYS A 81 -24.99 47.20 -6.18
C LYS A 81 -25.34 45.94 -6.96
N ASN A 82 -24.34 45.35 -7.59
CA ASN A 82 -24.49 44.00 -8.13
C ASN A 82 -24.41 42.97 -6.97
N PRO A 83 -25.49 42.23 -6.65
CA PRO A 83 -25.52 41.24 -5.57
C PRO A 83 -24.51 40.09 -5.77
N CYS A 84 -24.08 39.81 -7.00
CA CYS A 84 -23.04 38.83 -7.26
C CYS A 84 -21.64 39.34 -6.94
N GLU A 85 -21.36 40.63 -7.13
CA GLU A 85 -20.00 41.16 -6.95
C GLU A 85 -19.82 41.78 -5.56
N GLN A 86 -20.87 42.38 -5.02
CA GLN A 86 -20.83 43.23 -3.82
C GLN A 86 -21.75 42.71 -2.72
N ALA A 87 -21.34 42.94 -1.47
CA ALA A 87 -22.14 42.63 -0.29
C ALA A 87 -23.35 43.59 -0.15
N ILE A 88 -24.50 43.02 0.19
CA ILE A 88 -25.76 43.76 0.41
C ILE A 88 -26.15 43.63 1.88
N GLY A 89 -25.97 44.71 2.63
CA GLY A 89 -26.13 44.70 4.08
C GLY A 89 -25.11 43.76 4.74
N ASN A 90 -25.59 42.84 5.59
CA ASN A 90 -24.76 41.82 6.23
C ASN A 90 -24.60 40.55 5.37
N LEU A 91 -25.18 40.53 4.17
CA LEU A 91 -25.08 39.39 3.28
C LEU A 91 -23.77 39.46 2.50
N PRO A 92 -23.01 38.36 2.45
CA PRO A 92 -21.84 38.28 1.60
C PRO A 92 -22.25 38.33 0.12
N SER A 93 -21.27 38.69 -0.69
CA SER A 93 -21.39 38.73 -2.15
C SER A 93 -21.72 37.35 -2.75
N GLY A 94 -22.55 37.32 -3.79
CA GLY A 94 -22.96 36.09 -4.46
C GLY A 94 -21.81 35.32 -5.10
N ASP A 95 -20.74 35.97 -5.56
CA ASP A 95 -19.55 35.31 -6.10
C ASP A 95 -18.85 34.45 -5.05
N ILE A 96 -18.87 34.91 -3.80
CA ILE A 96 -18.36 34.17 -2.65
C ILE A 96 -19.32 33.03 -2.31
N ALA A 97 -20.63 33.31 -2.21
CA ALA A 97 -21.64 32.31 -1.84
C ALA A 97 -21.78 31.18 -2.85
N CYS A 98 -21.76 31.51 -4.14
CA CYS A 98 -21.80 30.56 -5.25
C CYS A 98 -20.43 29.94 -5.54
N ARG A 99 -19.34 30.44 -4.93
CA ARG A 99 -17.97 29.99 -5.18
C ARG A 99 -17.62 30.03 -6.67
N VAL A 100 -17.76 31.21 -7.29
CA VAL A 100 -17.55 31.41 -8.73
C VAL A 100 -16.12 31.10 -9.18
N VAL A 101 -15.12 31.33 -8.30
CA VAL A 101 -13.73 30.90 -8.51
C VAL A 101 -13.63 29.38 -8.76
N GLY A 102 -14.53 28.58 -8.17
CA GLY A 102 -14.63 27.13 -8.39
C GLY A 102 -15.34 26.73 -9.68
N GLY A 103 -15.71 27.68 -10.54
CA GLY A 103 -16.36 27.45 -11.83
C GLY A 103 -17.90 27.46 -11.80
N ASN A 104 -18.51 27.60 -10.62
CA ASN A 104 -19.95 27.84 -10.50
C ASN A 104 -20.33 29.23 -11.04
N LYS A 105 -21.62 29.49 -11.25
CA LYS A 105 -22.10 30.77 -11.78
C LYS A 105 -23.06 31.44 -10.81
N CYS A 106 -22.86 32.74 -10.60
CA CYS A 106 -23.79 33.61 -9.89
C CYS A 106 -24.72 34.32 -10.88
N ILE A 107 -25.99 34.45 -10.54
CA ILE A 107 -27.00 35.19 -11.32
C ILE A 107 -27.61 36.24 -10.40
N ALA A 108 -27.33 37.50 -10.72
CA ALA A 108 -27.80 38.65 -9.98
C ALA A 108 -29.25 38.98 -10.36
N ASP A 109 -30.08 39.24 -9.35
CA ASP A 109 -31.35 39.94 -9.50
C ASP A 109 -31.20 41.36 -8.96
N MET A 110 -31.00 42.30 -9.90
CA MET A 110 -30.79 43.71 -9.60
C MET A 110 -32.02 44.38 -8.99
N GLY A 111 -33.23 43.85 -9.22
CA GLY A 111 -34.47 44.45 -8.72
C GLY A 111 -34.70 44.16 -7.24
N SER A 112 -34.49 42.91 -6.82
CA SER A 112 -34.63 42.49 -5.42
C SER A 112 -33.34 42.67 -4.59
N GLY A 113 -32.20 42.89 -5.23
CA GLY A 113 -30.89 42.89 -4.57
C GLY A 113 -30.51 41.49 -4.07
N SER A 114 -31.00 40.45 -4.72
CA SER A 114 -30.71 39.05 -4.38
C SER A 114 -29.94 38.35 -5.49
N TYR A 115 -29.46 37.14 -5.22
CA TYR A 115 -28.76 36.34 -6.21
C TYR A 115 -29.22 34.88 -6.15
N SER A 116 -29.00 34.16 -7.24
CA SER A 116 -29.16 32.71 -7.33
C SER A 116 -27.89 32.05 -7.87
N CYS A 117 -27.66 30.80 -7.46
CA CYS A 117 -26.45 30.07 -7.81
C CYS A 117 -26.76 28.91 -8.77
N GLN A 118 -25.98 28.83 -9.84
CA GLN A 118 -25.89 27.64 -10.69
C GLN A 118 -24.64 26.85 -10.30
N CYS A 119 -24.84 25.78 -9.53
CA CYS A 119 -23.76 24.90 -9.08
C CYS A 119 -23.39 23.88 -10.15
N LEU A 120 -22.10 23.66 -10.34
CA LEU A 120 -21.57 22.51 -11.07
C LEU A 120 -21.88 21.21 -10.31
N SER A 121 -21.84 20.07 -11.00
CA SER A 121 -22.15 18.74 -10.44
C SER A 121 -21.29 18.33 -9.24
N SER A 122 -20.11 18.94 -9.09
CA SER A 122 -19.16 18.75 -8.00
C SER A 122 -19.45 19.60 -6.76
N PHE A 123 -20.48 20.45 -6.78
CA PHE A 123 -20.91 21.27 -5.65
C PHE A 123 -22.38 21.03 -5.34
N ARG A 124 -22.75 21.15 -4.06
CA ARG A 124 -24.12 21.12 -3.59
C ARG A 124 -24.40 22.30 -2.65
N ARG A 125 -25.69 22.61 -2.53
CA ARG A 125 -26.21 23.61 -1.60
C ARG A 125 -26.02 23.13 -0.17
N PHE A 126 -25.38 23.94 0.65
CA PHE A 126 -25.35 23.74 2.09
C PHE A 126 -26.54 24.44 2.74
N ARG A 127 -27.22 23.78 3.68
CA ARG A 127 -28.33 24.38 4.44
C ARG A 127 -27.77 24.99 5.72
N PHE A 128 -27.46 26.28 5.66
CA PHE A 128 -27.11 27.04 6.86
C PHE A 128 -28.32 27.16 7.79
N THR A 129 -28.17 26.73 9.03
CA THR A 129 -29.19 26.84 10.08
C THR A 129 -29.09 28.15 10.86
N GLU A 130 -27.95 28.83 10.80
CA GLU A 130 -27.65 30.07 11.54
C GLU A 130 -26.80 31.02 10.68
N GLY A 131 -26.78 32.30 11.06
CA GLY A 131 -25.93 33.33 10.44
C GLY A 131 -26.50 33.95 9.15
N PRO A 132 -25.71 34.81 8.48
CA PRO A 132 -26.17 35.62 7.35
C PRO A 132 -26.55 34.80 6.11
N MET A 133 -26.14 33.53 6.02
CA MET A 133 -26.42 32.63 4.89
C MET A 133 -27.71 31.79 5.07
N MET A 134 -28.42 31.93 6.20
CA MET A 134 -29.63 31.16 6.46
C MET A 134 -30.68 31.38 5.36
N GLY A 135 -31.17 30.28 4.77
CA GLY A 135 -32.18 30.32 3.70
C GLY A 135 -31.71 30.91 2.38
N ARG A 136 -30.40 31.12 2.20
CA ARG A 136 -29.82 31.69 0.97
C ARG A 136 -29.26 30.61 0.05
N ASP A 137 -29.35 30.87 -1.25
CA ASP A 137 -28.77 30.01 -2.27
C ASP A 137 -27.24 30.06 -2.21
N ASN A 138 -26.58 28.93 -2.44
CA ASN A 138 -25.13 28.81 -2.35
C ASN A 138 -24.63 27.52 -3.04
N CYS A 139 -23.33 27.45 -3.28
CA CYS A 139 -22.64 26.23 -3.71
C CYS A 139 -21.48 25.93 -2.74
N ALA A 140 -21.76 26.02 -1.43
CA ALA A 140 -20.72 26.02 -0.41
C ALA A 140 -20.09 24.64 -0.20
N GLU A 141 -20.85 23.56 -0.40
CA GLU A 141 -20.40 22.21 -0.10
C GLU A 141 -19.87 21.51 -1.35
N GLN A 142 -18.60 21.11 -1.31
CA GLN A 142 -18.01 20.29 -2.37
C GLN A 142 -18.48 18.85 -2.20
N VAL A 143 -19.09 18.30 -3.24
CA VAL A 143 -19.52 16.90 -3.25
C VAL A 143 -18.27 16.04 -3.39
N ASP A 144 -18.00 15.21 -2.38
CA ASP A 144 -17.02 14.15 -2.52
C ASP A 144 -17.50 13.18 -3.62
N VAL A 145 -16.71 13.10 -4.68
CA VAL A 145 -16.96 12.23 -5.83
C VAL A 145 -17.12 10.77 -5.41
N CYS A 146 -16.49 10.38 -4.30
CA CYS A 146 -16.57 9.03 -3.75
C CYS A 146 -17.83 8.71 -2.95
N GLN A 147 -18.62 9.71 -2.54
CA GLN A 147 -19.95 9.43 -1.96
C GLN A 147 -20.95 8.94 -3.02
N LYS A 148 -20.75 9.31 -4.29
CA LYS A 148 -21.61 8.89 -5.40
C LYS A 148 -21.12 7.62 -6.10
N ALA A 149 -19.80 7.43 -6.21
CA ALA A 149 -19.21 6.28 -6.88
C ALA A 149 -19.02 5.10 -5.92
N LYS A 150 -19.66 3.95 -6.20
CA LYS A 150 -19.46 2.71 -5.46
C LYS A 150 -18.48 1.79 -6.18
N CYS A 151 -17.30 1.59 -5.60
CA CYS A 151 -16.38 0.54 -5.99
C CYS A 151 -16.83 -0.78 -5.36
N GLN A 152 -16.94 -1.86 -6.12
CA GLN A 152 -17.41 -3.15 -5.58
C GLN A 152 -16.32 -3.84 -4.73
N HIS A 153 -15.14 -4.02 -5.32
CA HIS A 153 -13.97 -4.64 -4.68
C HIS A 153 -12.78 -3.70 -4.74
N GLY A 154 -12.85 -2.59 -4.01
CA GLY A 154 -11.84 -1.54 -4.07
C GLY A 154 -12.20 -0.29 -3.26
N THR A 155 -11.23 0.61 -3.17
CA THR A 155 -11.35 1.89 -2.47
C THR A 155 -11.57 3.00 -3.49
N CYS A 156 -12.56 3.86 -3.25
CA CYS A 156 -12.75 5.05 -4.08
C CYS A 156 -11.72 6.13 -3.71
N ILE A 157 -11.14 6.75 -4.73
CA ILE A 157 -10.28 7.92 -4.62
C ILE A 157 -10.80 9.06 -5.51
N SER A 158 -10.56 10.30 -5.06
CA SER A 158 -10.74 11.48 -5.90
C SER A 158 -9.48 11.69 -6.75
N ALA A 159 -9.66 11.82 -8.06
CA ALA A 159 -8.58 12.02 -9.01
C ALA A 159 -8.85 13.29 -9.83
N SER A 160 -7.83 14.14 -9.99
CA SER A 160 -7.89 15.29 -10.88
C SER A 160 -7.51 14.87 -12.29
N GLU A 161 -8.39 15.10 -13.26
CA GLU A 161 -8.13 14.84 -14.68
C GLU A 161 -8.41 16.08 -15.52
N TRP A 162 -7.58 16.33 -16.52
CA TRP A 162 -7.84 17.39 -17.50
C TRP A 162 -8.96 16.94 -18.43
N ASN A 163 -10.06 17.71 -18.48
CA ASN A 163 -11.10 17.51 -19.47
C ASN A 163 -10.80 18.39 -20.69
N SER A 164 -10.42 17.74 -21.80
CA SER A 164 -10.09 18.39 -23.07
C SER A 164 -11.27 19.11 -23.74
N GLU A 165 -12.51 18.72 -23.44
CA GLU A 165 -13.72 19.35 -24.01
C GLU A 165 -14.07 20.65 -23.28
N VAL A 166 -13.82 20.70 -21.97
CA VAL A 166 -14.13 21.86 -21.11
C VAL A 166 -12.90 22.77 -20.93
N GLY A 167 -11.70 22.29 -21.28
CA GLY A 167 -10.45 23.01 -21.12
C GLY A 167 -10.10 23.29 -19.65
N ARG A 168 -10.52 22.40 -18.72
CA ARG A 168 -10.32 22.58 -17.27
C ARG A 168 -10.06 21.24 -16.58
N VAL A 169 -9.38 21.30 -15.44
CA VAL A 169 -9.22 20.16 -14.52
C VAL A 169 -10.56 19.89 -13.84
N HIS A 170 -11.04 18.66 -13.93
CA HIS A 170 -12.22 18.18 -13.21
C HIS A 170 -11.81 17.08 -12.23
N VAL A 171 -12.47 17.04 -11.07
CA VAL A 171 -12.25 15.98 -10.08
C VAL A 171 -13.24 14.85 -10.38
N THR A 172 -12.74 13.64 -10.62
CA THR A 172 -13.51 12.43 -10.88
C THR A 172 -13.29 11.38 -9.79
N ALA A 173 -14.30 10.55 -9.56
CA ALA A 173 -14.12 9.36 -8.74
C ALA A 173 -13.45 8.26 -9.56
N LYS A 174 -12.42 7.64 -8.99
CA LYS A 174 -11.79 6.43 -9.51
C LYS A 174 -11.76 5.35 -8.45
N CYS A 175 -11.84 4.09 -8.89
CA CYS A 175 -11.70 2.95 -8.00
C CYS A 175 -10.29 2.38 -8.07
N LEU A 176 -9.62 2.30 -6.93
CA LEU A 176 -8.43 1.48 -6.74
C LEU A 176 -8.88 0.07 -6.37
N CYS A 177 -8.72 -0.88 -7.30
CA CYS A 177 -9.17 -2.24 -7.09
C CYS A 177 -8.28 -3.01 -6.12
N GLU A 178 -8.92 -3.84 -5.30
CA GLU A 178 -8.24 -4.84 -4.48
C GLU A 178 -7.56 -5.90 -5.36
N ASN A 179 -6.56 -6.59 -4.80
CA ASN A 179 -5.86 -7.66 -5.50
C ASN A 179 -6.87 -8.72 -5.99
N GLY A 180 -6.72 -9.14 -7.24
CA GLY A 180 -7.66 -10.07 -7.87
C GLY A 180 -8.88 -9.42 -8.53
N TRP A 181 -9.05 -8.10 -8.49
CA TRP A 181 -10.17 -7.38 -9.13
C TRP A 181 -9.72 -6.29 -10.11
N ARG A 182 -10.52 -6.06 -11.15
CA ARG A 182 -10.26 -5.10 -12.24
C ARG A 182 -11.54 -4.46 -12.76
N GLY A 183 -11.34 -3.51 -13.67
CA GLY A 183 -12.41 -2.74 -14.31
C GLY A 183 -12.66 -1.42 -13.58
N ARG A 184 -13.42 -0.52 -14.23
CA ARG A 184 -13.65 0.84 -13.73
C ARG A 184 -14.27 0.89 -12.33
N LEU A 185 -15.08 -0.11 -11.98
CA LEU A 185 -15.76 -0.24 -10.68
C LEU A 185 -15.26 -1.45 -9.87
N CYS A 186 -14.16 -2.09 -10.29
CA CYS A 186 -13.62 -3.29 -9.65
C CYS A 186 -14.63 -4.43 -9.55
N ASN A 187 -15.45 -4.61 -10.58
CA ASN A 187 -16.53 -5.59 -10.66
C ASN A 187 -16.14 -6.85 -11.45
N HIS A 188 -14.94 -6.88 -12.04
CA HIS A 188 -14.45 -8.02 -12.79
C HIS A 188 -13.31 -8.68 -12.03
N PRO A 189 -13.39 -9.97 -11.71
CA PRO A 189 -12.22 -10.66 -11.21
C PRO A 189 -11.15 -10.71 -12.32
N TYR A 190 -9.88 -10.69 -11.92
CA TYR A 190 -8.82 -11.18 -12.79
C TYR A 190 -9.08 -12.66 -13.07
N LEU A 191 -8.88 -13.07 -14.33
CA LEU A 191 -9.01 -14.47 -14.70
C LEU A 191 -7.95 -15.24 -13.89
N ILE A 192 -8.40 -16.07 -12.95
CA ILE A 192 -7.57 -16.94 -12.13
C ILE A 192 -6.88 -17.93 -13.06
N ASN A 193 -5.72 -17.54 -13.56
CA ASN A 193 -4.62 -18.37 -14.04
C ASN A 193 -3.50 -17.41 -14.47
N ASN A 194 -2.93 -16.68 -13.51
CA ASN A 194 -1.78 -15.76 -13.68
C ASN A 194 -0.49 -16.46 -14.16
N TRP A 195 -0.59 -17.72 -14.59
CA TRP A 195 0.47 -18.49 -15.21
C TRP A 195 0.27 -18.49 -16.73
N THR A 196 1.36 -18.33 -17.47
CA THR A 196 1.35 -18.73 -18.89
C THR A 196 0.98 -20.22 -18.99
N PRO A 197 0.38 -20.66 -20.11
CA PRO A 197 0.28 -22.07 -20.41
C PRO A 197 1.65 -22.76 -20.24
N TRP A 198 1.63 -24.03 -19.86
CA TRP A 198 2.85 -24.83 -19.84
C TRP A 198 3.44 -24.90 -21.25
N THR A 199 4.75 -24.73 -21.36
CA THR A 199 5.48 -25.11 -22.57
C THR A 199 5.33 -26.61 -22.83
N SER A 200 5.51 -27.01 -24.09
CA SER A 200 5.65 -28.41 -24.46
C SER A 200 6.81 -29.05 -23.69
N TRP A 201 6.70 -30.34 -23.41
CA TRP A 201 7.80 -31.10 -22.79
C TRP A 201 9.06 -31.00 -23.64
N SER A 202 10.20 -30.73 -23.01
CA SER A 202 11.50 -30.85 -23.65
C SER A 202 11.80 -32.31 -24.02
N LEU A 203 12.77 -32.49 -24.92
CA LEU A 203 13.32 -33.80 -25.21
C LEU A 203 13.99 -34.37 -23.94
N CYS A 204 13.87 -35.68 -23.75
CA CYS A 204 14.51 -36.37 -22.64
C CYS A 204 16.03 -36.24 -22.73
N GLN A 205 16.63 -35.67 -21.69
CA GLN A 205 18.07 -35.48 -21.54
C GLN A 205 18.60 -36.30 -20.35
N PRO A 206 19.76 -36.95 -20.47
CA PRO A 206 20.53 -37.15 -21.73
C PRO A 206 19.75 -37.97 -22.77
N SER A 207 20.18 -37.95 -24.04
CA SER A 207 19.51 -38.64 -25.14
C SER A 207 19.41 -40.15 -24.91
N CYS A 208 20.40 -40.73 -24.23
CA CYS A 208 20.46 -42.12 -23.80
C CYS A 208 21.16 -42.25 -22.43
N GLN A 209 21.01 -43.40 -21.78
CA GLN A 209 21.58 -43.74 -20.47
C GLN A 209 22.88 -44.51 -20.64
N HIS A 210 23.92 -44.08 -19.93
CA HIS A 210 25.24 -44.73 -19.95
C HIS A 210 25.37 -45.86 -18.91
N SER A 211 24.36 -46.05 -18.05
CA SER A 211 24.35 -47.06 -17.00
C SER A 211 22.90 -47.48 -16.67
N VAL A 212 22.75 -48.69 -16.14
CA VAL A 212 21.45 -49.25 -15.70
C VAL A 212 20.96 -48.60 -14.41
N TYR A 213 21.88 -48.21 -13.52
CA TYR A 213 21.57 -47.69 -12.18
C TYR A 213 21.84 -46.18 -12.03
N SER A 214 22.51 -45.57 -13.01
CA SER A 214 22.88 -44.15 -12.98
C SER A 214 22.65 -43.48 -14.34
N GLY A 215 22.29 -42.19 -14.31
CA GLY A 215 21.99 -41.43 -15.53
C GLY A 215 20.53 -41.50 -15.95
N ASN A 216 19.60 -41.36 -15.01
CA ASN A 216 18.19 -41.16 -15.30
C ASN A 216 17.97 -40.03 -16.31
N ARG A 217 17.06 -40.28 -17.25
CA ARG A 217 16.69 -39.29 -18.28
C ARG A 217 15.52 -38.48 -17.77
N TYR A 218 15.61 -37.17 -17.88
CA TYR A 218 14.55 -36.27 -17.47
C TYR A 218 14.09 -35.42 -18.66
N ARG A 219 12.80 -35.13 -18.68
CA ARG A 219 12.24 -34.05 -19.48
C ARG A 219 11.68 -33.00 -18.55
N HIS A 220 11.70 -31.76 -19.01
CA HIS A 220 11.19 -30.64 -18.25
C HIS A 220 10.20 -29.85 -19.07
N ARG A 221 9.30 -29.15 -18.38
CA ARG A 221 8.47 -28.10 -18.97
C ARG A 221 8.47 -26.91 -18.03
N LYS A 222 8.23 -25.74 -18.60
CA LYS A 222 8.32 -24.47 -17.90
C LYS A 222 7.05 -23.65 -18.08
N ARG A 223 6.71 -22.85 -17.09
CA ARG A 223 5.69 -21.79 -17.16
C ARG A 223 6.16 -20.57 -16.37
N ARG A 224 5.68 -19.39 -16.76
CA ARG A 224 6.06 -18.12 -16.13
C ARG A 224 4.84 -17.46 -15.52
N CYS A 225 5.05 -16.77 -14.40
CA CYS A 225 4.03 -15.88 -13.84
C CYS A 225 3.91 -14.63 -14.71
N LEU A 226 2.68 -14.21 -15.00
CA LEU A 226 2.38 -12.98 -15.75
C LEU A 226 2.55 -11.77 -14.84
N ASP A 227 3.36 -10.79 -15.27
CA ASP A 227 3.51 -9.49 -14.61
C ASP A 227 2.24 -8.65 -14.84
N PRO A 228 1.69 -7.90 -13.85
CA PRO A 228 2.24 -7.51 -12.55
C PRO A 228 1.96 -8.43 -11.34
N TYR A 229 1.35 -9.61 -11.53
CA TYR A 229 0.76 -10.40 -10.43
C TYR A 229 1.73 -11.37 -9.73
N ARG A 230 3.01 -10.99 -9.57
CA ARG A 230 4.05 -11.85 -8.95
C ARG A 230 3.69 -12.29 -7.52
N GLY A 231 2.93 -11.48 -6.78
CA GLY A 231 2.49 -11.78 -5.41
C GLY A 231 1.43 -12.86 -5.29
N ASP A 232 0.71 -13.16 -6.39
CA ASP A 232 -0.40 -14.12 -6.40
C ASP A 232 0.03 -15.52 -6.89
N CYS A 233 1.25 -15.64 -7.40
CA CYS A 233 1.81 -16.91 -7.84
C CYS A 233 2.37 -17.67 -6.63
N GLN A 234 1.65 -18.71 -6.17
CA GLN A 234 2.17 -19.63 -5.15
C GLN A 234 3.36 -20.43 -5.71
N PHE A 235 4.53 -20.25 -5.12
CA PHE A 235 5.72 -21.08 -5.36
C PHE A 235 5.69 -22.26 -4.38
N SER A 236 5.90 -23.48 -4.86
CA SER A 236 6.16 -24.61 -3.95
C SER A 236 7.45 -24.32 -3.19
N GLU A 237 7.37 -24.24 -1.86
CA GLU A 237 8.48 -23.98 -0.95
C GLU A 237 9.65 -24.96 -1.19
N ARG A 238 10.63 -24.57 -2.02
CA ARG A 238 11.95 -25.22 -2.06
C ARG A 238 13.11 -24.40 -2.59
N GLU A 239 12.93 -23.10 -2.87
CA GLU A 239 14.04 -22.20 -3.25
C GLU A 239 14.15 -20.99 -2.32
N ASN A 240 14.12 -21.22 -1.01
CA ASN A 240 14.74 -20.30 -0.06
C ASN A 240 16.27 -20.46 -0.17
N GLY A 241 16.89 -19.76 -1.12
CA GLY A 241 18.36 -19.83 -1.21
C GLY A 241 19.08 -18.98 -2.25
N GLN A 242 18.41 -18.45 -3.29
CA GLN A 242 19.09 -17.59 -4.26
C GLN A 242 18.59 -16.15 -4.19
N LYS A 243 19.36 -15.31 -3.48
CA LYS A 243 19.40 -13.86 -3.71
C LYS A 243 19.92 -13.61 -5.14
N GLY A 244 19.04 -13.74 -6.13
CA GLY A 244 19.34 -13.54 -7.53
C GLY A 244 18.33 -12.60 -8.20
N SER A 245 18.78 -11.38 -8.51
CA SER A 245 18.19 -10.43 -9.47
C SER A 245 16.69 -10.10 -9.36
N LYS A 246 16.39 -8.89 -8.90
CA LYS A 246 15.05 -8.24 -8.88
C LYS A 246 14.38 -8.09 -10.28
N ARG A 247 14.91 -8.68 -11.35
CA ARG A 247 14.40 -8.52 -12.74
C ARG A 247 13.95 -9.80 -13.44
N ALA A 248 14.27 -11.00 -12.95
CA ALA A 248 13.86 -12.23 -13.63
C ALA A 248 12.38 -12.55 -13.31
N THR A 249 11.51 -12.67 -14.33
CA THR A 249 10.13 -13.20 -14.16
C THR A 249 10.19 -14.56 -13.49
N PRO A 250 9.38 -14.82 -12.45
CA PRO A 250 9.52 -16.05 -11.71
C PRO A 250 9.02 -17.22 -12.58
N GLU A 251 9.90 -18.18 -12.81
CA GLU A 251 9.73 -19.33 -13.68
C GLU A 251 9.64 -20.60 -12.82
N VAL A 252 8.65 -21.46 -13.09
CA VAL A 252 8.53 -22.76 -12.43
C VAL A 252 8.84 -23.86 -13.44
N VAL A 253 9.70 -24.79 -13.03
CA VAL A 253 10.11 -25.94 -13.83
C VAL A 253 9.52 -27.22 -13.23
N GLU A 254 8.78 -27.97 -14.04
CA GLU A 254 8.35 -29.33 -13.67
C GLU A 254 9.29 -30.34 -14.35
N LEU A 255 9.80 -31.28 -13.56
CA LEU A 255 10.66 -32.38 -14.01
C LEU A 255 9.89 -33.70 -14.02
N ARG A 256 10.06 -34.50 -15.07
CA ARG A 256 9.54 -35.87 -15.13
C ARG A 256 10.59 -36.84 -15.64
N LEU A 257 10.59 -38.03 -15.04
CA LEU A 257 11.42 -39.15 -15.47
C LEU A 257 10.94 -39.67 -16.83
N CYS A 258 11.90 -39.94 -17.72
CA CYS A 258 11.67 -40.55 -19.02
C CYS A 258 11.87 -42.06 -18.98
N ARG A 259 11.34 -42.76 -19.98
CA ARG A 259 11.61 -44.19 -20.16
C ARG A 259 13.11 -44.46 -20.32
N PRO A 260 13.62 -45.54 -19.72
CA PRO A 260 14.99 -45.99 -19.94
C PRO A 260 15.30 -46.10 -21.43
N ARG A 261 16.49 -45.62 -21.82
CA ARG A 261 16.99 -45.76 -23.20
C ARG A 261 18.51 -45.93 -23.14
N PRO A 262 19.00 -47.16 -23.04
CA PRO A 262 20.43 -47.42 -22.99
C PRO A 262 21.16 -46.93 -24.25
N CYS A 263 22.36 -46.37 -24.08
CA CYS A 263 23.21 -45.93 -25.20
C CYS A 263 23.84 -47.13 -25.94
N ASP A 264 24.09 -48.24 -25.24
CA ASP A 264 24.76 -49.42 -25.74
C ASP A 264 23.81 -50.63 -25.81
N ARG A 265 24.00 -51.48 -26.81
CA ARG A 265 23.36 -52.78 -26.98
C ARG A 265 23.58 -53.70 -25.78
N TYR A 266 24.77 -53.70 -25.17
CA TYR A 266 25.03 -54.52 -23.97
C TYR A 266 24.14 -54.10 -22.80
N LEU A 267 24.03 -52.79 -22.55
CA LEU A 267 23.16 -52.24 -21.51
C LEU A 267 21.68 -52.52 -21.80
N LYS A 268 21.27 -52.53 -23.07
CA LYS A 268 19.92 -52.91 -23.49
C LYS A 268 19.60 -54.39 -23.19
N LEU A 269 20.54 -55.29 -23.42
CA LEU A 269 20.38 -56.71 -23.10
C LEU A 269 20.29 -56.92 -21.58
N VAL A 270 21.12 -56.21 -20.81
CA VAL A 270 21.07 -56.25 -19.34
C VAL A 270 19.73 -55.71 -18.82
N SER A 271 19.26 -54.55 -19.32
CA SER A 271 17.98 -53.99 -18.88
C SER A 271 16.81 -54.90 -19.22
N GLN A 272 16.80 -55.48 -20.43
CA GLN A 272 15.77 -56.45 -20.83
C GLN A 272 15.84 -57.75 -20.03
N SER A 273 17.04 -58.21 -19.66
CA SER A 273 17.21 -59.37 -18.78
C SER A 273 16.68 -59.12 -17.37
N ILE A 274 16.78 -57.89 -16.86
CA ILE A 274 16.24 -57.51 -15.54
C ILE A 274 14.72 -57.37 -15.61
N GLU A 275 14.17 -56.70 -16.64
CA GLU A 275 12.72 -56.53 -16.80
C GLU A 275 12.00 -57.87 -17.04
N ASN A 276 12.65 -58.80 -17.75
CA ASN A 276 12.09 -60.12 -18.07
C ASN A 276 12.52 -61.22 -17.10
N ALA A 277 13.21 -60.89 -16.00
CA ALA A 277 13.59 -61.89 -15.01
C ALA A 277 12.33 -62.49 -14.38
N PRO A 278 12.18 -63.84 -14.36
CA PRO A 278 11.03 -64.47 -13.73
C PRO A 278 10.99 -64.10 -12.25
N ILE A 279 9.80 -63.74 -11.75
CA ILE A 279 9.57 -63.29 -10.36
C ILE A 279 10.18 -64.28 -9.35
N ASN A 280 10.13 -65.58 -9.66
CA ASN A 280 10.67 -66.65 -8.84
C ASN A 280 12.20 -66.54 -8.66
N ALA A 281 12.95 -66.09 -9.68
CA ALA A 281 14.40 -65.92 -9.60
C ALA A 281 14.78 -64.68 -8.75
N MET A 282 14.02 -63.59 -8.86
CA MET A 282 14.21 -62.40 -8.03
C MET A 282 14.00 -62.69 -6.54
N HIS A 283 13.00 -63.53 -6.22
CA HIS A 283 12.76 -63.95 -4.84
C HIS A 283 13.94 -64.74 -4.26
N VAL A 284 14.54 -65.65 -5.04
CA VAL A 284 15.72 -66.42 -4.62
C VAL A 284 16.92 -65.50 -4.38
N ILE A 285 17.19 -64.55 -5.28
CA ILE A 285 18.29 -63.58 -5.13
C ILE A 285 18.08 -62.69 -3.89
N TRP A 286 16.85 -62.25 -3.62
CA TRP A 286 16.55 -61.47 -2.42
C TRP A 286 16.81 -62.27 -1.14
N GLN A 287 16.39 -63.54 -1.12
CA GLN A 287 16.60 -64.43 0.03
C GLN A 287 18.09 -64.68 0.27
N THR A 288 18.88 -64.94 -0.78
CA THR A 288 20.33 -65.14 -0.64
C THR A 288 21.05 -63.88 -0.16
N MET A 289 20.67 -62.69 -0.66
CA MET A 289 21.23 -61.42 -0.18
C MET A 289 20.92 -61.15 1.30
N LYS A 290 19.70 -61.51 1.76
CA LYS A 290 19.37 -61.44 3.20
C LYS A 290 20.22 -62.38 4.04
N VAL A 291 20.39 -63.62 3.60
CA VAL A 291 21.22 -64.62 4.30
C VAL A 291 22.69 -64.15 4.36
N ILE A 292 23.24 -63.67 3.24
CA ILE A 292 24.60 -63.13 3.19
C ILE A 292 24.75 -61.93 4.14
N GLY A 293 23.77 -61.01 4.16
CA GLY A 293 23.77 -59.88 5.08
C GLY A 293 23.82 -60.30 6.55
N VAL A 294 23.03 -61.31 6.93
CA VAL A 294 23.05 -61.86 8.30
C VAL A 294 24.40 -62.52 8.61
N VAL A 295 24.95 -63.30 7.68
CA VAL A 295 26.27 -63.95 7.85
C VAL A 295 27.38 -62.91 8.04
N ILE A 296 27.38 -61.82 7.26
CA ILE A 296 28.35 -60.73 7.41
C ILE A 296 28.22 -60.07 8.79
N ILE A 297 27.00 -59.78 9.26
CA ILE A 297 26.79 -59.20 10.59
C ILE A 297 27.34 -60.14 11.68
N VAL A 298 27.04 -61.43 11.60
CA VAL A 298 27.56 -62.43 12.55
C VAL A 298 29.09 -62.48 12.54
N ILE A 299 29.71 -62.49 11.37
CA ILE A 299 31.19 -62.46 11.23
C ILE A 299 31.76 -61.17 11.83
N CYS A 300 31.17 -60.01 11.53
CA CYS A 300 31.61 -58.72 12.06
C CYS A 300 31.47 -58.62 13.59
N LEU A 301 30.53 -59.34 14.20
CA LEU A 301 30.40 -59.41 15.67
C LEU A 301 31.38 -60.41 16.30
N LEU A 302 31.66 -61.53 15.64
CA LEU A 302 32.57 -62.56 16.14
C LEU A 302 34.05 -62.19 16.04
N LEU A 303 34.45 -61.47 14.97
CA LEU A 303 35.83 -61.03 14.77
C LEU A 303 36.41 -60.18 15.93
N PRO A 304 35.76 -59.11 16.41
CA PRO A 304 36.28 -58.32 17.53
C PRO A 304 36.32 -59.12 18.83
N LEU A 305 35.38 -60.06 19.03
CA LEU A 305 35.36 -60.97 20.17
C LEU A 305 36.56 -61.93 20.14
N ALA A 306 36.87 -62.51 18.98
CA ALA A 306 38.05 -63.36 18.80
C ALA A 306 39.35 -62.58 19.00
N MET A 307 39.43 -61.34 18.48
CA MET A 307 40.59 -60.46 18.68
C MET A 307 40.76 -60.06 20.16
N ALA A 308 39.68 -59.77 20.87
CA ALA A 308 39.71 -59.47 22.30
C ALA A 308 40.20 -60.67 23.12
N LEU A 309 39.74 -61.88 22.79
CA LEU A 309 40.20 -63.11 23.44
C LEU A 309 41.69 -63.37 23.18
N ALA A 310 42.15 -63.21 21.93
CA ALA A 310 43.56 -63.35 21.57
C ALA A 310 44.44 -62.29 22.28
N PHE A 311 43.96 -61.05 22.39
CA PHE A 311 44.65 -60.01 23.14
C PHE A 311 44.73 -60.36 24.63
N TRP A 312 43.63 -60.87 25.21
CA TRP A 312 43.58 -61.26 26.62
C TRP A 312 44.54 -62.41 26.94
N THR A 313 44.68 -63.39 26.06
CA THR A 313 45.63 -64.51 26.26
C THR A 313 47.08 -64.03 26.22
N VAL A 314 47.43 -63.13 25.28
CA VAL A 314 48.78 -62.53 25.21
C VAL A 314 49.05 -61.66 26.45
N LEU A 315 48.08 -60.86 26.90
CA LEU A 315 48.22 -60.02 28.08
C LEU A 315 48.41 -60.85 29.36
N LEU A 316 47.67 -61.96 29.51
CA LEU A 316 47.84 -62.90 30.60
C LEU A 316 49.23 -63.55 30.59
N GLN A 317 49.70 -63.98 29.42
CA GLN A 317 51.05 -64.55 29.28
C GLN A 317 52.14 -63.53 29.63
N SER A 318 52.00 -62.28 29.17
CA SER A 318 52.92 -61.19 29.50
C SER A 318 52.93 -60.86 31.00
N ARG A 319 51.76 -60.79 31.66
CA ARG A 319 51.69 -60.58 33.11
C ARG A 319 52.34 -61.71 33.90
N ARG A 320 52.12 -62.96 33.51
CA ARG A 320 52.79 -64.12 34.15
C ARG A 320 54.31 -64.04 33.98
N ALA A 321 54.79 -63.74 32.76
CA ALA A 321 56.21 -63.56 32.50
C ALA A 321 56.82 -62.39 33.31
N GLY A 322 56.09 -61.27 33.43
CA GLY A 322 56.51 -60.11 34.21
C GLY A 322 56.59 -60.39 35.72
N LEU A 323 55.64 -61.15 36.28
CA LEU A 323 55.71 -61.58 37.68
C LEU A 323 56.92 -62.49 37.94
N LEU A 324 57.16 -63.46 37.05
CA LEU A 324 58.35 -64.33 37.14
C LEU A 324 59.66 -63.53 37.01
N ALA A 325 59.70 -62.53 36.13
CA ALA A 325 60.86 -61.65 35.98
C ALA A 325 61.08 -60.79 37.24
N LYS A 326 60.01 -60.24 37.82
CA LYS A 326 60.07 -59.46 39.07
C LYS A 326 60.55 -60.31 40.26
N GLU A 327 60.08 -61.55 40.34
CA GLU A 327 60.50 -62.50 41.38
C GLU A 327 61.99 -62.87 41.26
N ARG A 328 62.49 -63.08 40.04
CA ARG A 328 63.93 -63.26 39.79
C ARG A 328 64.74 -62.01 40.16
N HIS A 329 64.25 -60.82 39.82
CA HIS A 329 64.98 -59.57 40.06
C HIS A 329 65.08 -59.22 41.55
N LEU A 330 64.05 -59.56 42.34
CA LEU A 330 64.09 -59.42 43.80
C LEU A 330 65.09 -60.40 44.44
N ARG A 331 65.16 -61.66 43.97
CA ARG A 331 66.19 -62.61 44.42
C ARG A 331 67.61 -62.14 44.12
N THR A 332 67.86 -61.49 42.98
CA THR A 332 69.19 -60.94 42.68
C THR A 332 69.53 -59.69 43.50
N LYS A 333 68.55 -58.86 43.89
CA LYS A 333 68.81 -57.67 44.72
C LYS A 333 69.09 -57.97 46.19
N GLU A 334 68.60 -59.09 46.73
CA GLU A 334 69.07 -59.59 48.03
C GLU A 334 70.51 -60.14 47.96
N GLY A 335 71.01 -60.50 46.77
CA GLY A 335 72.38 -60.99 46.57
C GLY A 335 73.45 -59.90 46.45
N ASP A 336 73.13 -58.72 45.90
CA ASP A 336 74.11 -57.67 45.55
C ASP A 336 74.23 -56.53 46.58
N GLY A 337 73.65 -56.68 47.77
CA GLY A 337 73.82 -55.74 48.90
C GLY A 337 75.18 -55.83 49.61
N ASN A 338 76.15 -56.57 49.07
CA ASN A 338 77.44 -56.77 49.73
C ASN A 338 78.58 -56.94 48.72
N LYS A 339 79.12 -55.83 48.20
CA LYS A 339 80.57 -55.59 48.01
C LYS A 339 80.85 -54.33 47.20
N ARG A 340 81.70 -53.48 47.78
CA ARG A 340 82.30 -52.27 47.21
C ARG A 340 83.80 -52.45 47.34
N GLU A 341 84.54 -52.52 46.25
CA GLU A 341 85.98 -52.27 46.20
C GLU A 341 86.42 -52.00 44.74
N THR A 342 86.74 -50.72 44.50
CA THR A 342 87.94 -50.08 43.88
C THR A 342 88.76 -50.76 42.73
N PRO A 343 89.54 -49.95 41.96
CA PRO A 343 89.64 -50.04 40.50
C PRO A 343 91.06 -50.37 39.99
N GLU A 344 91.24 -50.66 38.68
CA GLU A 344 92.38 -50.14 37.89
C GLU A 344 92.38 -50.54 36.40
N ASN A 345 92.92 -49.59 35.62
CA ASN A 345 93.76 -49.71 34.41
C ASN A 345 93.21 -50.00 33.00
N LYS A 346 93.47 -48.99 32.14
CA LYS A 346 93.65 -48.91 30.67
C LYS A 346 94.65 -49.97 30.13
N PRO A 347 94.81 -50.24 28.79
CA PRO A 347 94.82 -49.24 27.70
C PRO A 347 94.36 -49.65 26.28
N ASN A 348 94.29 -48.61 25.43
CA ASN A 348 94.43 -48.48 23.96
C ASN A 348 94.68 -49.71 23.07
N SER A 349 93.98 -49.78 21.94
CA SER A 349 94.52 -49.69 20.56
C SER A 349 93.33 -49.63 19.56
N ASN A 350 93.19 -48.53 18.80
CA ASN A 350 93.64 -48.34 17.42
C ASN A 350 93.00 -49.24 16.34
N ALA A 351 92.23 -48.56 15.49
CA ALA A 351 92.38 -48.45 14.04
C ALA A 351 91.87 -49.55 13.08
N ASN A 352 91.17 -49.03 12.05
CA ASN A 352 90.93 -49.55 10.71
C ASN A 352 89.98 -50.76 10.62
N LYS A 353 88.98 -50.77 9.75
CA LYS A 353 88.93 -50.31 8.36
C LYS A 353 87.49 -50.11 7.91
#